data_AF-A0A2G6KYT9-F1
#
_entry.id   AF-A0A2G6KYT9-F1
#
_cell.length_a   1.000
_cell.length_b   1.000
_cell.length_c   1.000
_cell.angle_alpha   90.00
_cell.angle_beta   90.00
_cell.angle_gamma   90.00
#
_symmetry.space_group_name_H-M   'P 1'
#
loop_
_entity.id
_entity.type
_entity.pdbx_description
1 polymer ?
#
loop_
_entity_poly.entity_id
_entity_poly.type
_entity_poly.pdbx_seq_one_letter_code
_entity_poly.pdbx_strand_id
1 'polypeptide(L)'
;MSWLDLQYNLHQFFESGGIALWMIAATMCLLWVLAVERYLYIYRWYPRLSQQWVSHWAQRQDKTTWQSRRLRELMISDASLHLHAGLPLLKVLVTLCPLLGLLGTVIGMIEVFDTMAMLGTTNARAMASGISRATISTMAGMVVALPGLYAHSQLEQRAKRETQRLVDQLTY
;
A
#
# COMPACT_ATOMS: atom_id res chain seq x y z
N MET A 1 -25.54 16.97 -15.68
CA MET A 1 -24.79 15.72 -15.46
C MET A 1 -25.13 15.26 -14.06
N SER A 2 -26.06 14.33 -13.93
CA SER A 2 -26.60 13.87 -12.66
C SER A 2 -25.65 12.87 -12.00
N TRP A 3 -25.71 12.72 -10.67
CA TRP A 3 -24.91 11.72 -9.94
C TRP A 3 -25.14 10.28 -10.42
N LEU A 4 -26.29 10.02 -11.04
CA LEU A 4 -26.66 8.74 -11.66
C LEU A 4 -25.87 8.48 -12.95
N ASP A 5 -25.61 9.52 -13.76
CA ASP A 5 -24.78 9.41 -14.96
C ASP A 5 -23.33 9.06 -14.60
N LEU A 6 -22.83 9.60 -13.49
CA LEU A 6 -21.48 9.31 -13.01
C LEU A 6 -21.34 7.85 -12.57
N GLN A 7 -22.33 7.31 -11.86
CA GLN A 7 -22.36 5.90 -11.44
C GLN A 7 -22.44 4.94 -12.63
N TYR A 8 -23.30 5.26 -13.61
CA TYR A 8 -23.45 4.44 -14.82
C TYR A 8 -22.15 4.37 -15.63
N ASN A 9 -21.50 5.52 -15.86
CA ASN A 9 -20.24 5.58 -16.60
C ASN A 9 -19.10 4.85 -15.88
N LEU A 10 -19.05 4.90 -14.55
CA LEU A 10 -18.06 4.16 -13.76
C LEU A 10 -18.28 2.65 -13.84
N HIS A 11 -19.52 2.18 -13.74
CA HIS A 11 -19.82 0.75 -13.87
C HIS A 11 -19.43 0.23 -15.25
N GLN A 12 -19.78 0.97 -16.31
CA GLN A 12 -19.41 0.63 -17.68
C GLN A 12 -17.88 0.65 -17.89
N PHE A 13 -17.16 1.55 -17.22
CA PHE A 13 -15.70 1.58 -17.22
C PHE A 13 -15.08 0.34 -16.53
N PHE A 14 -15.61 -0.06 -15.37
CA PHE A 14 -15.17 -1.27 -14.67
C PHE A 14 -15.48 -2.55 -15.45
N GLU A 15 -16.63 -2.61 -16.12
CA GLU A 15 -16.96 -3.70 -17.05
C GLU A 15 -16.04 -3.71 -18.28
N SER A 16 -15.57 -2.53 -18.73
CA SER A 16 -14.73 -2.43 -19.92
C SER A 16 -13.34 -3.04 -19.73
N GLY A 17 -12.73 -2.95 -18.54
CA GLY A 17 -11.39 -3.50 -18.30
C GLY A 17 -11.37 -4.82 -17.53
N GLY A 18 -12.52 -5.48 -17.42
CA GLY A 18 -12.64 -6.84 -16.93
C GLY A 18 -12.17 -7.04 -15.49
N ILE A 19 -11.81 -8.29 -15.18
CA ILE A 19 -11.43 -8.73 -13.83
C ILE A 19 -10.21 -7.96 -13.30
N ALA A 20 -9.28 -7.56 -14.18
CA ALA A 20 -8.07 -6.84 -13.81
C ALA A 20 -8.36 -5.52 -13.10
N LEU A 21 -9.31 -4.73 -13.60
CA LEU A 21 -9.66 -3.44 -13.01
C LEU A 21 -10.31 -3.60 -11.62
N TRP A 22 -11.12 -4.64 -11.43
CA TRP A 22 -11.66 -5.00 -10.12
C TRP A 22 -10.56 -5.45 -9.14
N MET A 23 -9.59 -6.24 -9.59
CA MET A 23 -8.44 -6.63 -8.76
C MET A 23 -7.59 -5.41 -8.35
N ILE A 24 -7.37 -4.47 -9.27
CA ILE A 24 -6.64 -3.23 -8.98
C ILE A 24 -7.41 -2.39 -7.97
N ALA A 25 -8.73 -2.24 -8.11
CA ALA A 25 -9.56 -1.50 -7.17
C ALA A 25 -9.59 -2.14 -5.78
N ALA A 26 -9.69 -3.47 -5.69
CA ALA A 26 -9.61 -4.19 -4.43
C ALA A 26 -8.24 -3.99 -3.75
N THR A 27 -7.15 -4.09 -4.52
CA THR A 27 -5.79 -3.86 -4.04
C THR A 27 -5.60 -2.41 -3.59
N MET A 28 -6.15 -1.45 -4.34
CA MET A 28 -6.14 -0.02 -3.99
C MET A 28 -6.84 0.21 -2.65
N CYS A 29 -8.04 -0.32 -2.47
CA CYS A 29 -8.79 -0.18 -1.23
C CYS A 29 -8.00 -0.74 -0.04
N LEU A 30 -7.48 -1.97 -0.17
CA LEU A 30 -6.68 -2.64 0.85
C LEU A 30 -5.39 -1.85 1.18
N LEU A 31 -4.69 -1.35 0.16
CA LEU A 31 -3.49 -0.52 0.31
C LEU A 31 -3.79 0.76 1.09
N TRP A 32 -4.85 1.49 0.72
CA TRP A 32 -5.22 2.74 1.38
C TRP A 32 -5.70 2.52 2.82
N VAL A 33 -6.47 1.46 3.07
CA VAL A 33 -6.89 1.10 4.43
C VAL A 33 -5.68 0.83 5.32
N LEU A 34 -4.73 0.01 4.87
CA LEU A 34 -3.50 -0.27 5.60
C LEU A 34 -2.63 0.99 5.77
N ALA A 35 -2.52 1.82 4.73
CA ALA A 35 -1.76 3.07 4.80
C ALA A 35 -2.32 4.03 5.85
N VAL A 36 -3.65 4.20 5.87
CA VAL A 36 -4.34 5.05 6.85
C VAL A 36 -4.23 4.48 8.25
N GLU A 37 -4.45 3.17 8.44
CA GLU A 37 -4.28 2.49 9.72
C GLU A 37 -2.87 2.74 10.29
N ARG A 38 -1.83 2.52 9.48
CA ARG A 38 -0.43 2.73 9.87
C ARG A 38 -0.12 4.19 10.14
N TYR A 39 -0.65 5.11 9.33
CA TYR A 39 -0.48 6.55 9.54
C TYR A 39 -1.09 6.99 10.87
N LEU A 40 -2.33 6.56 11.17
CA LEU A 40 -2.99 6.85 12.43
C LEU A 40 -2.27 6.21 13.62
N TYR A 41 -1.80 4.97 13.48
CA TYR A 41 -1.04 4.29 14.53
C TYR A 41 0.22 5.10 14.93
N ILE A 42 1.06 5.44 13.95
CA ILE A 42 2.32 6.16 14.20
C ILE A 42 2.06 7.57 14.72
N TYR A 43 1.07 8.28 14.16
CA TYR A 43 0.86 9.69 14.50
C TYR A 43 0.02 9.90 15.77
N ARG A 44 -0.96 9.03 16.03
CA ARG A 44 -1.94 9.22 17.12
C ARG A 44 -1.69 8.29 18.31
N TRP A 45 -1.35 7.03 18.06
CA TRP A 45 -1.36 5.99 19.11
C TRP A 45 0.01 5.72 19.71
N TYR A 46 1.03 5.52 18.88
CA TYR A 46 2.41 5.27 19.32
C TYR A 46 2.99 6.28 20.33
N PRO A 47 2.79 7.62 20.19
CA PRO A 47 3.38 8.57 21.15
C PRO A 47 2.92 8.32 22.59
N ARG A 48 1.69 7.83 22.81
CA ARG A 48 1.18 7.51 24.15
C ARG A 48 1.86 6.27 24.73
N LEU A 49 2.12 5.26 23.91
CA LEU A 49 2.80 4.03 24.31
C LEU A 49 4.27 4.30 24.65
N SER A 50 4.96 5.06 23.80
CA SER A 50 6.36 5.45 24.03
C SER A 50 6.53 6.25 25.33
N GLN A 51 5.60 7.17 25.63
CA GLN A 51 5.64 7.93 26.89
C GLN A 51 5.57 7.04 28.13
N GLN A 52 4.79 5.96 28.11
CA GLN A 52 4.72 5.01 29.23
C GLN A 52 6.07 4.34 29.46
N TRP A 53 6.68 3.78 28.41
CA TRP A 53 8.01 3.14 28.52
C TRP A 53 9.09 4.10 29.01
N VAL A 54 9.10 5.33 28.49
CA VAL A 54 10.06 6.37 28.91
C VAL A 54 9.85 6.75 30.36
N SER A 55 8.60 6.90 30.82
CA SER A 55 8.30 7.22 32.22
C SER A 55 8.73 6.09 33.18
N HIS A 56 8.49 4.83 32.82
CA HIS A 56 8.93 3.67 33.58
C HIS A 56 10.47 3.55 33.62
N TRP A 57 11.15 3.92 32.53
CA TRP A 57 12.60 3.95 32.48
C TRP A 57 13.19 5.09 33.33
N ALA A 58 12.58 6.27 33.28
CA ALA A 58 13.04 7.45 34.02
C ALA A 58 12.97 7.28 35.54
N GLN A 59 12.04 6.47 36.05
CA GLN A 59 11.87 6.21 37.49
C GLN A 59 12.88 5.20 38.07
N ARG A 60 13.66 4.49 37.25
CA ARG A 60 14.65 3.52 37.74
C ARG A 60 15.91 4.20 38.28
N GLN A 61 16.32 3.79 39.48
CA GLN A 61 17.58 4.22 40.10
C GLN A 61 18.80 3.53 39.47
N ASP A 62 18.68 2.26 39.09
CA ASP A 62 19.77 1.49 38.47
C ASP A 62 19.64 1.40 36.94
N LYS A 63 20.33 2.30 36.22
CA LYS A 63 20.38 2.29 34.74
C LYS A 63 21.60 1.57 34.17
N THR A 64 22.63 1.29 34.96
CA THR A 64 23.94 0.79 34.48
C THR A 64 24.09 -0.73 34.52
N THR A 65 23.29 -1.40 35.36
CA THR A 65 23.28 -2.85 35.56
C THR A 65 22.96 -3.59 34.26
N TRP A 66 23.55 -4.78 34.08
CA TRP A 66 23.33 -5.62 32.90
C TRP A 66 21.85 -5.93 32.64
N GLN A 67 21.05 -6.11 33.71
CA GLN A 67 19.61 -6.35 33.61
C GLN A 67 18.87 -5.16 32.97
N SER A 68 19.24 -3.93 33.36
CA SER A 68 18.67 -2.70 32.80
C SER A 68 19.03 -2.52 31.33
N ARG A 69 20.25 -2.88 30.92
CA ARG A 69 20.67 -2.86 29.51
C ARG A 69 19.85 -3.82 28.65
N ARG A 70 19.64 -5.05 29.12
CA ARG A 70 18.79 -6.03 28.42
C ARG A 70 17.35 -5.57 28.32
N LEU A 71 16.78 -4.99 29.39
CA LEU A 71 15.42 -4.47 29.34
C LEU A 71 15.28 -3.33 28.32
N ARG A 72 16.28 -2.44 28.24
CA ARG A 72 16.34 -1.39 27.22
C ARG A 72 16.33 -1.96 25.81
N GLU A 73 17.16 -2.98 25.55
CA GLU A 73 17.23 -3.66 24.26
C GLU A 73 15.88 -4.30 23.89
N LEU A 74 15.20 -4.93 24.86
CA LEU A 74 13.86 -5.47 24.65
C LEU A 74 12.84 -4.38 24.29
N MET A 75 12.84 -3.25 24.99
CA MET A 75 11.95 -2.12 24.69
C MET A 75 12.17 -1.55 23.29
N ILE A 76 13.45 -1.40 22.87
CA ILE A 76 13.79 -0.91 21.53
C ILE A 76 13.36 -1.92 20.46
N SER A 77 13.60 -3.21 20.71
CA SER A 77 13.20 -4.29 19.79
C SER A 77 11.70 -4.34 19.61
N ASP A 78 10.95 -4.28 20.72
CA ASP A 78 9.48 -4.30 20.72
C ASP A 78 8.91 -3.08 19.97
N ALA A 79 9.42 -1.87 20.27
CA ALA A 79 9.05 -0.65 19.57
C ALA A 79 9.34 -0.73 18.06
N SER A 80 10.50 -1.27 17.69
CA SER A 80 10.87 -1.47 16.28
C SER A 80 9.90 -2.41 15.58
N LEU A 81 9.57 -3.56 16.20
CA LEU A 81 8.64 -4.54 15.66
C LEU A 81 7.25 -3.92 15.44
N HIS A 82 6.73 -3.21 16.44
CA HIS A 82 5.43 -2.54 16.33
C HIS A 82 5.38 -1.40 15.31
N LEU A 83 6.45 -0.59 15.21
CA LEU A 83 6.54 0.53 14.26
C LEU A 83 6.74 0.07 12.81
N HIS A 84 7.40 -1.08 12.59
CA HIS A 84 7.61 -1.65 11.26
C HIS A 84 6.55 -2.67 10.84
N ALA A 85 5.69 -3.11 11.77
CA ALA A 85 4.58 -4.01 11.45
C ALA A 85 3.72 -3.47 10.30
N GLY A 86 3.30 -4.34 9.38
CA GLY A 86 2.46 -3.97 8.24
C GLY A 86 3.13 -3.16 7.12
N LEU A 87 4.30 -2.53 7.35
CA LEU A 87 5.04 -1.84 6.29
C LEU A 87 5.50 -2.80 5.17
N PRO A 88 6.01 -4.02 5.45
CA PRO A 88 6.36 -4.97 4.40
C PRO A 88 5.15 -5.37 3.54
N LEU A 89 3.97 -5.55 4.15
CA LEU A 89 2.75 -5.85 3.42
C LEU A 89 2.34 -4.69 2.52
N LEU A 90 2.40 -3.46 3.04
CA LEU A 90 2.12 -2.25 2.26
C LEU A 90 3.07 -2.14 1.06
N LYS A 91 4.37 -2.43 1.23
CA LYS A 91 5.34 -2.49 0.13
C LYS A 91 4.93 -3.50 -0.94
N VAL A 92 4.55 -4.70 -0.54
CA VAL A 92 4.10 -5.76 -1.47
C VAL A 92 2.91 -5.29 -2.29
N LEU A 93 1.90 -4.69 -1.64
CA LEU A 93 0.70 -4.19 -2.32
C LEU A 93 0.99 -3.08 -3.34
N VAL A 94 1.89 -2.16 -2.98
CA VAL A 94 2.37 -1.11 -3.89
C VAL A 94 3.04 -1.72 -5.12
N THR A 95 3.90 -2.72 -4.92
CA THR A 95 4.58 -3.41 -6.04
C THR A 95 3.66 -4.31 -6.86
N LEU A 96 2.57 -4.79 -6.26
CA LEU A 96 1.62 -5.68 -6.91
C LEU A 96 0.65 -4.92 -7.83
N CYS A 97 0.28 -3.67 -7.48
CA CYS A 97 -0.59 -2.81 -8.30
C CYS A 97 -0.16 -2.69 -9.79
N PRO A 98 1.09 -2.32 -10.13
CA PRO A 98 1.51 -2.21 -11.53
C PRO A 98 1.58 -3.57 -12.22
N LEU A 99 1.90 -4.64 -11.48
CA LEU A 99 1.92 -6.00 -12.01
C LEU A 99 0.51 -6.49 -12.39
N LEU A 100 -0.51 -6.15 -11.59
CA LEU A 100 -1.91 -6.39 -11.94
C LEU A 100 -2.33 -5.59 -13.19
N GLY A 101 -1.85 -4.35 -13.32
CA GLY A 101 -2.09 -3.53 -14.52
C GLY A 101 -1.39 -4.08 -15.78
N LEU A 102 -0.23 -4.73 -15.63
CA LEU A 102 0.41 -5.46 -16.72
C LEU A 102 -0.33 -6.78 -17.02
N LEU A 103 -0.84 -7.48 -16.01
CA LEU A 103 -1.67 -8.66 -16.23
C LEU A 103 -2.93 -8.32 -17.04
N GLY A 104 -3.54 -7.16 -16.75
CA GLY A 104 -4.69 -6.65 -17.49
C GLY A 104 -4.40 -6.41 -18.98
N THR A 105 -3.19 -5.97 -19.35
CA THR A 105 -2.84 -5.82 -20.77
C THR A 105 -2.72 -7.15 -21.47
N VAL A 106 -2.11 -8.15 -20.80
CA VAL A 106 -2.00 -9.50 -21.36
C VAL A 106 -3.39 -10.09 -21.61
N ILE A 107 -4.30 -9.97 -20.65
CA ILE A 107 -5.69 -10.43 -20.80
C ILE A 107 -6.39 -9.69 -21.95
N GLY A 108 -6.30 -8.36 -21.99
CA GLY A 108 -6.94 -7.57 -23.05
C GLY A 108 -6.40 -7.88 -24.46
N MET A 109 -5.09 -8.16 -24.59
CA MET A 109 -4.51 -8.57 -25.87
C MET A 109 -4.93 -9.98 -26.29
N ILE A 110 -5.14 -10.90 -25.33
CA ILE A 110 -5.70 -12.23 -25.63
C ILE A 110 -7.12 -12.10 -26.19
N GLU A 111 -7.98 -11.25 -25.60
CA GLU A 111 -9.34 -11.00 -26.11
C GLU A 111 -9.32 -10.41 -27.53
N VAL A 112 -8.39 -9.51 -27.84
CA VAL A 112 -8.24 -8.96 -29.20
C VAL A 112 -7.92 -10.08 -30.20
N PHE A 113 -7.00 -10.99 -29.88
CA PHE A 113 -6.67 -12.08 -30.79
C PHE A 113 -7.79 -13.12 -30.93
N ASP A 114 -8.53 -13.40 -29.86
CA ASP A 114 -9.66 -14.33 -29.88
C ASP A 114 -10.81 -13.80 -30.76
N THR A 115 -11.13 -12.51 -30.64
CA THR A 115 -12.15 -11.88 -31.49
C THR A 115 -11.76 -11.87 -32.98
N MET A 116 -10.47 -11.69 -33.30
CA MET A 116 -9.98 -11.81 -34.68
C MET A 116 -10.11 -13.24 -35.22
N ALA A 117 -9.82 -14.24 -34.40
CA ALA A 117 -9.93 -15.65 -34.78
C ALA A 117 -11.40 -16.05 -35.06
N MET A 118 -12.35 -15.56 -34.25
CA MET A 118 -13.77 -15.85 -34.44
C MET A 118 -14.39 -15.14 -35.66
N LEU A 119 -14.06 -13.87 -35.88
CA LEU A 119 -14.69 -13.06 -36.94
C LEU A 119 -14.09 -13.30 -38.34
N GLY A 120 -12.93 -13.96 -38.42
CA GLY A 120 -12.22 -14.25 -39.68
C GLY A 120 -11.79 -13.00 -40.47
N THR A 121 -12.02 -11.80 -39.93
CA THR A 121 -11.76 -10.50 -40.56
C THR A 121 -11.22 -9.52 -39.52
N THR A 122 -10.38 -8.60 -39.96
CA THR A 122 -9.80 -7.56 -39.10
C THR A 122 -10.77 -6.40 -38.92
N ASN A 123 -11.64 -6.48 -37.91
CA ASN A 123 -12.43 -5.33 -37.48
C ASN A 123 -11.55 -4.35 -36.69
N ALA A 124 -11.02 -3.33 -37.37
CA ALA A 124 -10.13 -2.33 -36.78
C ALA A 124 -10.72 -1.64 -35.53
N ARG A 125 -12.05 -1.47 -35.47
CA ARG A 125 -12.73 -0.85 -34.32
C ARG A 125 -12.71 -1.75 -33.09
N ALA A 126 -12.91 -3.06 -33.27
CA ALA A 126 -12.84 -4.02 -32.18
C ALA A 126 -11.42 -4.12 -31.61
N MET A 127 -10.41 -4.16 -32.48
CA MET A 127 -9.00 -4.15 -32.08
C MET A 127 -8.64 -2.89 -31.30
N ALA A 128 -9.01 -1.70 -31.80
CA ALA A 128 -8.74 -0.44 -31.11
C ALA A 128 -9.37 -0.38 -29.71
N SER A 129 -10.60 -0.92 -29.57
CA SER A 129 -11.28 -1.00 -28.28
C SER A 129 -10.54 -1.93 -27.29
N GLY A 130 -10.12 -3.12 -27.72
CA GLY A 130 -9.41 -4.06 -26.83
C GLY A 130 -8.02 -3.56 -26.42
N ILE A 131 -7.28 -2.94 -27.34
CA ILE A 131 -5.99 -2.31 -27.03
C ILE A 131 -6.18 -1.14 -26.06
N SER A 132 -7.22 -0.32 -26.24
CA SER A 132 -7.52 0.78 -25.32
C SER A 132 -7.87 0.27 -23.92
N ARG A 133 -8.63 -0.82 -23.80
CA ARG A 133 -8.96 -1.45 -22.51
C ARG A 133 -7.70 -1.97 -21.81
N ALA A 134 -6.81 -2.62 -22.56
CA ALA A 134 -5.52 -3.08 -22.07
C ALA A 134 -4.70 -1.93 -21.47
N THR A 135 -4.50 -0.82 -22.20
CA THR A 135 -3.66 0.29 -21.74
C THR A 135 -4.25 1.04 -20.54
N ILE A 136 -5.58 1.15 -20.44
CA ILE A 136 -6.27 1.74 -19.30
C ILE A 136 -5.96 0.95 -18.01
N SER A 137 -5.93 -0.38 -18.06
CA SER A 137 -5.62 -1.21 -16.89
C SER A 137 -4.22 -0.96 -16.32
N THR A 138 -3.20 -0.79 -17.19
CA THR A 138 -1.84 -0.44 -16.76
C THR A 138 -1.77 0.96 -16.18
N MET A 139 -2.43 1.93 -16.81
CA MET A 139 -2.51 3.29 -16.28
C MET A 139 -3.12 3.30 -14.88
N ALA A 140 -4.22 2.58 -14.67
CA ALA A 140 -4.87 2.45 -13.38
C ALA A 140 -3.91 1.88 -12.31
N GLY A 141 -3.18 0.80 -12.63
CA GLY A 141 -2.20 0.21 -11.72
C GLY A 141 -1.09 1.18 -11.31
N MET A 142 -0.56 1.97 -12.25
CA MET A 142 0.48 2.96 -11.98
C MET A 142 -0.03 4.15 -11.16
N VAL A 143 -1.23 4.64 -11.46
CA VAL A 143 -1.85 5.76 -10.73
C VAL A 143 -2.06 5.42 -9.25
N VAL A 144 -2.33 4.16 -8.92
CA VAL A 144 -2.43 3.69 -7.53
C VAL A 144 -1.04 3.47 -6.90
N ALA A 145 -0.10 2.89 -7.66
CA ALA A 145 1.21 2.52 -7.15
C ALA A 145 2.08 3.73 -6.77
N LEU A 146 2.06 4.80 -7.56
CA LEU A 146 2.87 6.00 -7.32
C LEU A 146 2.62 6.67 -5.95
N PRO A 147 1.38 7.07 -5.60
CA PRO A 147 1.10 7.64 -4.29
C PRO A 147 1.28 6.59 -3.18
N GLY A 148 0.98 5.31 -3.44
CA GLY A 148 1.22 4.23 -2.49
C GLY A 148 2.71 4.07 -2.12
N LEU A 149 3.61 4.18 -3.10
CA LEU A 149 5.06 4.15 -2.89
C LEU A 149 5.53 5.33 -2.05
N TYR A 150 5.01 6.53 -2.35
CA TYR A 150 5.29 7.72 -1.56
C TYR A 150 4.84 7.54 -0.10
N ALA A 151 3.61 7.06 0.12
CA ALA A 151 3.08 6.78 1.44
C ALA A 151 3.92 5.74 2.20
N HIS A 152 4.31 4.64 1.54
CA HIS A 152 5.20 3.63 2.10
C HIS A 152 6.52 4.25 2.58
N SER A 153 7.20 4.99 1.70
CA SER A 153 8.52 5.58 2.00
C SER A 153 8.45 6.55 3.18
N GLN A 154 7.42 7.39 3.22
CA GLN A 154 7.20 8.32 4.33
C GLN A 154 6.94 7.58 5.66
N LEU A 155 6.10 6.53 5.65
CA LEU A 155 5.81 5.72 6.84
C LEU A 155 7.05 4.97 7.34
N GLU A 156 7.84 4.39 6.44
CA GLU A 156 9.09 3.69 6.75
C GLU A 156 10.13 4.64 7.36
N GLN A 157 10.32 5.82 6.75
CA GLN A 157 11.23 6.82 7.30
C GLN A 157 10.76 7.30 8.68
N ARG A 158 9.45 7.44 8.89
CA ARG A 158 8.88 7.85 10.17
C ARG A 158 9.06 6.78 11.24
N ALA A 159 8.79 5.51 10.92
CA ALA A 159 9.01 4.38 11.82
C ALA A 159 10.46 4.34 12.30
N LYS A 160 11.43 4.44 11.37
CA LYS A 160 12.86 4.50 11.71
C LYS A 160 13.22 5.68 12.62
N ARG A 161 12.68 6.87 12.32
CA ARG A 161 12.92 8.08 13.15
C ARG A 161 12.36 7.93 14.56
N GLU A 162 11.17 7.37 14.72
CA GLU A 162 10.56 7.18 16.06
C GLU A 162 11.27 6.08 16.86
N THR A 163 11.75 5.01 16.21
CA THR A 163 12.63 4.03 16.87
C THR A 163 13.92 4.69 17.35
N GLN A 164 14.59 5.48 16.51
CA GLN A 164 15.81 6.20 16.92
C GLN A 164 15.53 7.17 18.07
N ARG A 165 14.42 7.90 18.01
CA ARG A 165 14.02 8.83 19.06
C ARG A 165 13.83 8.14 20.41
N LEU A 166 13.27 6.93 20.42
CA LEU A 166 13.15 6.12 21.63
C LEU A 166 14.53 5.67 22.15
N VAL A 167 15.45 5.27 21.27
CA VAL A 167 16.83 4.90 21.64
C VAL A 167 17.53 6.07 22.34
N ASP A 168 17.41 7.27 21.79
CA ASP A 168 18.01 8.48 22.35
C ASP A 168 17.41 8.78 23.74
N GLN A 169 16.08 8.68 23.89
CA GLN A 169 15.39 8.90 25.17
C GLN A 169 15.75 7.88 26.25
N LEU A 170 16.04 6.64 25.88
CA LEU A 170 16.43 5.59 26.83
C LEU A 170 17.93 5.63 27.19
N THR A 171 18.72 6.47 26.51
CA THR A 171 20.15 6.64 26.81
C THR A 171 20.38 7.63 27.95
N TYR A 172 19.47 8.59 28.15
CA TYR A 172 19.56 9.63 29.18
C TYR A 172 18.68 9.33 30.43
#